data_AF-A0A9D8TIG7-F1
#
_entry.id   AF-A0A9D8TIG7-F1
#
_cell.length_a   1.000
_cell.length_b   1.000
_cell.length_c   1.000
_cell.angle_alpha   90.00
_cell.angle_beta   90.00
_cell.angle_gamma   90.00
#
_symmetry.space_group_name_H-M   'P 1'
#
loop_
_entity.id
_entity.type
_entity.pdbx_description
1 polymer ?
#
loop_
_entity_poly.entity_id
_entity_poly.type
_entity_poly.pdbx_seq_one_letter_code
_entity_poly.pdbx_strand_id
1 'polypeptide(L)'
;MKSFKSLRSFKAFMWGGLFLAYFWILYNLLKDKGADFSVCPFRNVTGLPCPGCGITRSVCFALSGSFAESFAMNPLGLAVVSVLFVLPFFLLLAPQWSYSRWIDMENLLAKPSVTAVVIAFLIALWIYNIVRETSVI
;
A
#
# COMPACT_ATOMS: atom_id res chain seq x y z
N MET A 1 -1.88 27.73 -19.75
CA MET A 1 -0.64 28.00 -18.97
C MET A 1 -0.81 27.85 -17.44
N LYS A 2 -1.62 26.89 -16.94
CA LYS A 2 -1.86 26.64 -15.50
C LYS A 2 -1.15 25.39 -14.93
N SER A 3 -0.44 24.63 -15.77
CA SER A 3 0.06 23.28 -15.43
C SER A 3 1.32 23.25 -14.56
N PHE A 4 2.24 24.22 -14.69
CA PHE A 4 3.56 24.12 -14.03
C PHE A 4 3.51 24.30 -12.50
N LYS A 5 2.62 25.18 -11.99
CA LYS A 5 2.43 25.34 -10.53
C LYS A 5 1.76 24.11 -9.91
N SER A 6 0.76 23.50 -10.57
CA SER A 6 0.11 22.31 -9.99
C SER A 6 1.02 21.07 -9.99
N LEU A 7 1.93 20.93 -10.97
CA LEU A 7 2.89 19.83 -10.97
C LEU A 7 3.90 19.91 -9.80
N ARG A 8 4.44 21.10 -9.51
CA ARG A 8 5.39 21.26 -8.39
C ARG A 8 4.72 20.99 -7.05
N SER A 9 3.52 21.51 -6.85
CA SER A 9 2.71 21.24 -5.64
C SER A 9 2.33 19.76 -5.53
N PHE A 10 1.97 19.10 -6.63
CA PHE A 10 1.69 17.67 -6.67
C PHE A 10 2.91 16.82 -6.31
N LYS A 11 4.08 17.10 -6.92
CA LYS A 11 5.33 16.39 -6.57
C LYS A 11 5.68 16.61 -5.09
N ALA A 12 5.54 17.82 -4.57
CA ALA A 12 5.80 18.12 -3.16
C ALA A 12 4.89 17.32 -2.20
N PHE A 13 3.59 17.23 -2.50
CA PHE A 13 2.65 16.40 -1.74
C PHE A 13 3.04 14.92 -1.75
N MET A 14 3.35 14.37 -2.93
CA MET A 14 3.75 12.98 -3.08
C MET A 14 5.06 12.65 -2.37
N TRP A 15 6.04 13.56 -2.42
CA TRP A 15 7.29 13.43 -1.66
C TRP A 15 7.05 13.48 -0.14
N GLY A 16 6.14 14.33 0.33
CA GLY A 16 5.74 14.36 1.74
C GLY A 16 5.13 13.05 2.20
N GLY A 17 4.23 12.47 1.40
CA GLY A 17 3.63 11.16 1.67
C GLY A 17 4.68 10.03 1.70
N LEU A 18 5.61 10.02 0.74
CA LEU A 18 6.72 9.06 0.71
C LEU A 18 7.61 9.18 1.95
N PHE A 19 7.97 10.40 2.35
CA PHE A 19 8.78 10.62 3.55
C PHE A 19 8.12 10.07 4.81
N LEU A 20 6.83 10.34 5.00
CA LEU A 20 6.05 9.80 6.12
C LEU A 20 5.98 8.26 6.09
N ALA A 21 5.78 7.68 4.90
CA ALA A 21 5.73 6.24 4.73
C ALA A 21 7.08 5.56 5.06
N TYR A 22 8.19 6.10 4.55
CA TYR A 22 9.53 5.61 4.86
C TYR A 22 9.87 5.77 6.34
N PHE A 23 9.53 6.92 6.94
CA PHE A 23 9.74 7.16 8.36
C PHE A 23 8.97 6.15 9.22
N TRP A 24 7.70 5.90 8.90
CA TRP A 24 6.87 4.90 9.60
C TRP A 24 7.46 3.49 9.49
N ILE A 25 7.89 3.08 8.30
CA ILE A 25 8.50 1.77 8.08
C ILE A 25 9.81 1.65 8.86
N LEU A 26 10.68 2.65 8.79
CA LEU A 26 11.93 2.67 9.54
C LEU A 26 11.68 2.57 11.04
N TYR A 27 10.71 3.33 11.56
CA TYR A 27 10.30 3.23 12.96
C TYR A 27 9.86 1.80 13.34
N ASN A 28 9.08 1.13 12.49
CA ASN A 28 8.62 -0.24 12.74
C ASN A 28 9.74 -1.29 12.59
N LEU A 29 10.76 -1.03 11.77
CA LEU A 29 11.94 -1.90 11.65
C LEU A 29 12.90 -1.75 12.84
N LEU A 30 13.03 -0.55 13.40
CA LEU A 30 13.89 -0.26 14.54
C LEU A 30 13.24 -0.56 15.89
N LYS A 31 11.90 -0.64 15.94
CA LYS A 31 11.16 -0.97 17.16
C LYS A 31 11.30 -2.44 17.48
N ASP A 32 11.72 -2.73 18.72
CA ASP A 32 11.86 -4.08 19.22
C ASP A 32 10.53 -4.84 19.15
N LYS A 33 10.53 -6.07 18.61
CA LYS A 33 9.32 -6.84 18.25
C LYS A 33 8.59 -7.45 19.47
N GLY A 34 8.69 -6.82 20.63
CA GLY A 34 8.19 -7.35 21.92
C GLY A 34 6.68 -7.18 22.17
N ALA A 35 5.91 -6.65 21.24
CA ALA A 35 4.46 -6.48 21.40
C ALA A 35 3.70 -7.16 20.25
N ASP A 36 3.19 -8.36 20.52
CA ASP A 36 2.18 -9.07 19.70
C ASP A 36 0.79 -8.42 19.78
N PHE A 37 0.74 -7.09 19.95
CA PHE A 37 -0.51 -6.38 19.99
C PHE A 37 -1.00 -6.13 18.55
N SER A 38 -2.16 -6.70 18.23
CA SER A 38 -2.92 -6.29 17.05
C SER A 38 -3.30 -4.81 17.21
N VAL A 39 -2.53 -3.92 16.58
CA VAL A 39 -2.83 -2.47 16.50
C VAL A 39 -4.02 -2.21 15.56
N CYS A 40 -4.70 -3.26 15.06
CA CYS A 40 -5.85 -3.12 14.18
C CYS A 40 -7.15 -3.05 14.99
N PRO A 41 -7.83 -1.88 15.04
CA PRO A 41 -9.09 -1.76 15.78
C PRO A 41 -10.18 -2.67 15.20
N PHE A 42 -10.19 -2.88 13.89
CA PHE A 42 -11.16 -3.75 13.23
C PHE A 42 -11.07 -5.19 13.72
N ARG A 43 -9.85 -5.73 13.83
CA ARG A 43 -9.63 -7.08 14.38
C ARG A 43 -10.03 -7.16 15.85
N ASN A 44 -9.72 -6.12 16.63
CA ASN A 44 -10.04 -6.10 18.05
C ASN A 44 -11.56 -6.02 18.31
N VAL A 45 -12.33 -5.40 17.41
CA VAL A 45 -13.79 -5.30 17.52
C VAL A 45 -14.51 -6.51 16.91
N THR A 46 -14.09 -6.97 15.73
CA THR A 46 -14.83 -7.99 14.97
C THR A 46 -14.26 -9.41 15.12
N GLY A 47 -13.02 -9.55 15.61
CA GLY A 47 -12.28 -10.80 15.59
C GLY A 47 -11.74 -11.20 14.20
N LEU A 48 -12.14 -10.50 13.13
CA LEU A 48 -11.76 -10.82 11.76
C LEU A 48 -10.64 -9.91 11.25
N PRO A 49 -9.72 -10.41 10.39
CA PRO A 49 -8.78 -9.55 9.69
C PRO A 49 -9.52 -8.70 8.64
N CYS A 50 -9.19 -7.41 8.54
CA CYS A 50 -9.59 -6.57 7.40
C CYS A 50 -8.61 -6.79 6.22
N PRO A 51 -8.90 -6.32 4.98
CA PRO A 51 -7.98 -6.51 3.85
C PRO A 51 -6.59 -5.89 4.11
N GLY A 52 -6.49 -4.87 4.97
CA GLY A 52 -5.25 -4.23 5.35
C GLY A 52 -4.49 -4.89 6.52
N CYS A 53 -5.08 -5.87 7.21
CA CYS A 53 -4.44 -6.53 8.34
C CYS A 53 -3.13 -7.19 7.89
N GLY A 54 -2.04 -6.91 8.61
CA GLY A 54 -0.75 -7.53 8.35
C GLY A 54 0.07 -6.92 7.21
N ILE A 55 -0.40 -5.87 6.52
CA ILE A 55 0.40 -5.18 5.47
C ILE A 55 1.75 -4.72 6.01
N THR A 56 1.79 -4.04 7.15
CA THR A 56 3.06 -3.56 7.74
C THR A 56 4.03 -4.70 8.02
N ARG A 57 3.55 -5.82 8.58
CA ARG A 57 4.39 -7.01 8.81
C ARG A 57 4.86 -7.64 7.50
N SER A 58 3.98 -7.74 6.52
CA SER A 58 4.31 -8.22 5.17
C SER A 58 5.39 -7.35 4.49
N VAL A 59 5.28 -6.03 4.61
CA VAL A 59 6.31 -5.08 4.14
C VAL A 59 7.65 -5.33 4.86
N CYS A 60 7.64 -5.50 6.19
CA CYS A 60 8.87 -5.82 6.94
C CYS A 60 9.51 -7.14 6.48
N PHE A 61 8.71 -8.19 6.22
CA PHE A 61 9.23 -9.46 5.68
C PHE A 61 9.84 -9.27 4.29
N ALA A 62 9.18 -8.54 3.40
CA ALA A 62 9.70 -8.25 2.06
C ALA A 62 11.02 -7.46 2.11
N LEU A 63 11.10 -6.44 2.97
CA LEU A 63 12.32 -5.65 3.17
C LEU A 63 13.45 -6.45 3.83
N SER A 64 13.12 -7.49 4.58
CA SER A 64 14.10 -8.42 5.17
C SER A 64 14.56 -9.51 4.18
N GLY A 65 14.03 -9.54 2.95
CA GLY A 65 14.34 -10.54 1.92
C GLY A 65 13.46 -11.79 1.94
N SER A 66 12.56 -11.93 2.92
CA SER A 66 11.62 -13.06 3.02
C SER A 66 10.37 -12.83 2.17
N PHE A 67 10.50 -12.86 0.84
CA PHE A 67 9.38 -12.59 -0.07
C PHE A 67 8.24 -13.62 0.04
N ALA A 68 8.57 -14.90 0.26
CA ALA A 68 7.56 -15.94 0.44
C ALA A 68 6.72 -15.71 1.71
N GLU A 69 7.37 -15.37 2.82
CA GLU A 69 6.70 -15.04 4.09
C GLU A 69 5.89 -13.74 3.97
N SER A 70 6.39 -12.75 3.22
CA SER A 70 5.67 -11.52 2.90
C SER A 70 4.37 -11.80 2.15
N PHE A 71 4.44 -12.57 1.06
CA PHE A 71 3.26 -12.94 0.27
C PHE A 71 2.27 -13.77 1.09
N ALA A 72 2.77 -14.76 1.83
CA ALA A 72 1.95 -15.55 2.73
C ALA A 72 1.28 -14.68 3.81
N MET A 73 1.97 -13.66 4.32
CA MET A 73 1.46 -12.77 5.35
C MET A 73 0.32 -11.88 4.85
N ASN A 74 0.56 -11.14 3.76
CA ASN A 74 -0.46 -10.37 3.05
C ASN A 74 0.09 -10.02 1.65
N PRO A 75 -0.55 -10.48 0.55
CA PRO A 75 -0.10 -10.20 -0.81
C PRO A 75 0.03 -8.70 -1.14
N LEU A 76 -0.77 -7.84 -0.48
CA LEU A 76 -0.71 -6.39 -0.67
C LEU A 76 0.60 -5.77 -0.18
N GLY A 77 1.33 -6.42 0.74
CA GLY A 77 2.61 -5.90 1.21
C GLY A 77 3.66 -5.81 0.10
N LEU A 78 3.70 -6.78 -0.82
CA LEU A 78 4.59 -6.71 -1.99
C LEU A 78 4.19 -5.58 -2.95
N ALA A 79 2.89 -5.34 -3.13
CA ALA A 79 2.41 -4.22 -3.93
C ALA A 79 2.83 -2.87 -3.30
N VAL A 80 2.69 -2.74 -1.97
CA VAL A 80 3.11 -1.54 -1.23
C VAL A 80 4.63 -1.32 -1.37
N VAL A 81 5.44 -2.35 -1.19
CA VAL A 81 6.89 -2.27 -1.39
C VAL A 81 7.24 -1.82 -2.81
N SER A 82 6.58 -2.40 -3.81
CA SER A 82 6.78 -2.03 -5.22
C SER A 82 6.48 -0.54 -5.46
N VAL A 83 5.37 -0.03 -4.91
CA VAL A 83 5.03 1.40 -4.99
C VAL A 83 6.09 2.26 -4.32
N LEU A 84 6.59 1.87 -3.15
CA LEU A 84 7.62 2.64 -2.43
C LEU A 84 8.92 2.78 -3.22
N PHE A 85 9.30 1.78 -4.02
CA PHE A 85 10.51 1.85 -4.85
C PHE A 85 10.27 2.51 -6.21
N VAL A 86 9.15 2.24 -6.86
CA VAL A 86 8.85 2.73 -8.22
C VAL A 86 8.42 4.20 -8.21
N LEU A 87 7.59 4.60 -7.24
CA LEU A 87 7.02 5.94 -7.20
C LEU A 87 8.06 7.06 -7.07
N PRO A 88 9.10 6.96 -6.21
CA PRO A 88 10.16 7.98 -6.16
C PRO A 88 10.91 8.12 -7.48
N PHE A 89 11.29 7.00 -8.10
CA PHE A 89 11.98 7.00 -9.40
C PHE A 89 11.12 7.65 -10.48
N PHE A 90 9.83 7.31 -10.49
CA PHE A 90 8.87 7.94 -11.36
C PHE A 90 8.75 9.44 -11.09
N LEU A 91 8.64 9.90 -9.85
CA LEU A 91 8.53 11.33 -9.52
C LEU A 91 9.78 12.14 -9.89
N LEU A 92 10.97 11.54 -9.79
CA LEU A 92 12.24 12.15 -10.18
C LEU A 92 12.35 12.31 -11.70
N LEU A 93 12.08 11.24 -12.45
CA LEU A 93 12.31 11.20 -13.89
C LEU A 93 11.10 11.61 -14.73
N ALA A 94 9.89 11.64 -14.15
CA ALA A 94 8.67 11.84 -14.90
C ALA A 94 8.65 13.25 -15.53
N PRO A 95 8.53 13.30 -16.87
CA PRO A 95 8.36 14.55 -17.60
C PRO A 95 6.95 15.11 -17.38
N GLN A 96 6.78 16.41 -17.60
CA GLN A 96 5.56 17.15 -17.22
C GLN A 96 4.23 16.62 -17.82
N TRP A 97 4.27 15.93 -18.96
CA TRP A 97 3.11 15.28 -19.58
C TRP A 97 2.61 14.06 -18.80
N SER A 98 3.47 13.47 -17.96
CA SER A 98 3.07 12.42 -17.02
C SER A 98 1.96 12.89 -16.07
N TYR A 99 1.93 14.16 -15.70
CA TYR A 99 0.87 14.72 -14.85
C TYR A 99 -0.51 14.60 -15.49
N SER A 100 -0.61 14.80 -16.81
CA SER A 100 -1.85 14.61 -17.55
C SER A 100 -2.32 13.14 -17.47
N ARG A 101 -1.39 12.20 -17.58
CA ARG A 101 -1.67 10.76 -17.42
C ARG A 101 -2.18 10.39 -16.01
N TRP A 102 -1.74 11.07 -14.96
CA TRP A 102 -2.28 10.88 -13.61
C TRP A 102 -3.76 11.26 -13.54
N ILE A 103 -4.14 12.38 -14.16
CA ILE A 103 -5.55 12.81 -14.26
C ILE A 103 -6.36 11.80 -15.09
N ASP A 104 -5.77 11.26 -16.16
CA ASP A 104 -6.41 10.21 -16.96
C ASP A 104 -6.65 8.91 -16.16
N MET A 105 -5.73 8.56 -15.24
CA MET A 105 -5.90 7.41 -14.34
C MET A 105 -7.04 7.61 -13.35
N GLU A 106 -7.20 8.82 -12.81
CA GLU A 106 -8.33 9.16 -11.95
C GLU A 106 -9.66 8.99 -12.70
N ASN A 107 -9.73 9.48 -13.94
CA ASN A 107 -10.88 9.29 -14.81
C ASN A 107 -11.13 7.82 -15.19
N LEU A 108 -10.07 7.01 -15.33
CA LEU A 108 -10.18 5.58 -15.57
C LEU A 108 -10.73 4.85 -14.34
N LEU A 109 -10.24 5.17 -13.14
CA LEU A 109 -10.69 4.60 -11.87
C LEU A 109 -12.11 5.04 -11.50
N ALA A 110 -12.54 6.21 -11.97
CA ALA A 110 -13.91 6.70 -11.83
C ALA A 110 -14.92 5.94 -12.72
N LYS A 111 -14.45 5.13 -13.69
CA LYS A 111 -15.35 4.29 -14.49
C LYS A 111 -15.89 3.14 -13.64
N PRO A 112 -17.22 2.94 -13.60
CA PRO A 112 -17.83 1.95 -12.71
C PRO A 112 -17.37 0.51 -12.96
N SER A 113 -17.02 0.16 -14.20
CA SER A 113 -16.45 -1.16 -14.52
C SER A 113 -15.07 -1.37 -13.90
N VAL A 114 -14.19 -0.36 -13.96
CA VAL A 114 -12.86 -0.43 -13.35
C VAL A 114 -12.96 -0.43 -11.83
N THR A 115 -13.82 0.43 -11.27
CA THR A 115 -14.08 0.45 -9.83
C THR A 115 -14.60 -0.91 -9.35
N ALA A 116 -15.56 -1.52 -10.07
CA ALA A 116 -16.10 -2.83 -9.72
C ALA A 116 -15.03 -3.93 -9.74
N VAL A 117 -14.13 -3.92 -10.74
CA VAL A 117 -13.00 -4.87 -10.80
C VAL A 117 -12.04 -4.69 -9.62
N VAL A 118 -11.69 -3.44 -9.28
CA VAL A 118 -10.83 -3.16 -8.12
C VAL A 118 -11.51 -3.62 -6.82
N ILE A 119 -12.80 -3.33 -6.65
CA ILE A 119 -13.57 -3.79 -5.48
C ILE A 119 -13.61 -5.32 -5.41
N ALA A 120 -13.89 -6.00 -6.53
CA ALA A 120 -13.91 -7.46 -6.58
C ALA A 120 -12.55 -8.06 -6.21
N PHE A 121 -11.45 -7.45 -6.68
CA PHE A 121 -10.09 -7.86 -6.32
C PHE A 121 -9.82 -7.66 -4.81
N LEU A 122 -10.22 -6.53 -4.24
CA LEU A 122 -10.09 -6.28 -2.79
C LEU A 122 -10.91 -7.26 -1.96
N ILE A 123 -12.12 -7.63 -2.41
CA ILE A 123 -12.96 -8.65 -1.77
C ILE A 123 -12.27 -10.02 -1.86
N ALA A 124 -11.73 -10.40 -3.01
CA ALA A 124 -11.01 -11.66 -3.17
C ALA A 124 -9.79 -11.74 -2.23
N LEU A 125 -9.02 -10.65 -2.12
CA LEU A 125 -7.91 -10.56 -1.17
C LEU A 125 -8.37 -10.63 0.29
N TRP A 126 -9.53 -10.05 0.59
CA TRP A 126 -10.09 -10.12 1.93
C TRP A 126 -10.51 -11.55 2.29
N ILE A 127 -11.18 -12.25 1.36
CA ILE A 127 -11.53 -13.67 1.51
C ILE A 127 -10.27 -14.51 1.70
N TYR A 128 -9.23 -14.30 0.89
CA TYR A 128 -7.94 -14.99 1.05
C TYR A 128 -7.36 -14.81 2.45
N ASN A 129 -7.33 -13.57 2.97
CA ASN A 129 -6.83 -13.29 4.31
C ASN A 129 -7.67 -13.95 5.41
N ILE A 130 -9.00 -13.95 5.28
CA ILE A 130 -9.91 -14.63 6.21
C ILE A 130 -9.64 -16.14 6.21
N VAL A 131 -9.64 -16.79 5.03
CA VAL A 131 -9.44 -18.24 4.89
C VAL A 131 -8.09 -18.67 5.45
N ARG A 132 -7.02 -17.92 5.13
CA ARG A 132 -5.68 -18.18 5.66
C ARG A 132 -5.69 -18.14 7.19
N GLU A 133 -6.22 -17.08 7.78
CA GLU A 133 -6.20 -16.91 9.23
C GLU A 133 -7.08 -17.95 9.95
N THR A 134 -8.21 -18.37 9.37
CA THR A 134 -9.02 -19.46 9.93
C THR A 134 -8.40 -20.85 9.72
N SER A 135 -7.54 -21.05 8.71
CA SER A 135 -6.87 -22.34 8.47
C SER A 135 -5.63 -22.60 9.34
N VAL A 136 -5.15 -21.57 10.05
CA VAL A 136 -3.95 -21.63 10.91
C VAL A 136 -4.32 -21.82 12.40
N ILE A 137 -5.62 -21.74 12.74
CA ILE A 137 -6.19 -22.06 14.06
C ILE A 137 -6.56 -23.54 14.07
#